data_AF-A0A2N9NNA9-F1
#
_entry.id   AF-A0A2N9NNA9-F1
#
_cell.length_a   1.000
_cell.length_b   1.000
_cell.length_c   1.000
_cell.angle_alpha   90.00
_cell.angle_beta   90.00
_cell.angle_gamma   90.00
#
_symmetry.space_group_name_H-M   'P 1'
#
loop_
_entity.id
_entity.type
_entity.pdbx_description
1 polymer ?
#
loop_
_entity_poly.entity_id
_entity_poly.type
_entity_poly.pdbx_seq_one_letter_code
_entity_poly.pdbx_strand_id
1 'polypeptide(L)'
;MPLATETTEIAILSRVIRPDRGTWSRAAAQAVLEFDFAPADVRRMNTLAAKAHRGALSVTEEAELDNYRRAGRLLELLQSKARLSLKTSLSESEVQGPGLLFD
;
A
#
# COMPACT_ATOMS: atom_id res chain seq x y z
N MET A 1 -25.32 22.90 -3.51
CA MET A 1 -24.70 22.51 -2.23
C MET A 1 -23.54 21.60 -2.55
N PRO A 2 -22.30 21.86 -2.13
CA PRO A 2 -21.25 20.88 -2.32
C PRO A 2 -21.60 19.69 -1.41
N LEU A 3 -21.67 18.49 -1.97
CA LEU A 3 -21.69 17.27 -1.19
C LEU A 3 -20.43 17.32 -0.33
N ALA A 4 -20.58 17.24 1.00
CA ALA A 4 -19.45 17.04 1.88
C ALA A 4 -18.64 15.88 1.29
N THR A 5 -17.37 16.11 0.97
CA THR A 5 -16.50 15.05 0.47
C THR A 5 -16.43 14.01 1.58
N GLU A 6 -17.22 12.94 1.47
CA GLU A 6 -17.24 11.87 2.46
C GLU A 6 -15.82 11.35 2.60
N THR A 7 -15.27 11.56 3.78
CA THR A 7 -13.91 11.18 4.07
C THR A 7 -13.86 9.67 4.20
N THR A 8 -13.33 8.98 3.18
CA THR A 8 -13.17 7.52 3.19
C THR A 8 -12.11 7.08 4.20
N GLU A 9 -12.19 5.84 4.68
CA GLU A 9 -11.21 5.26 5.59
C GLU A 9 -9.80 5.30 4.98
N ILE A 10 -9.70 5.07 3.66
CA ILE A 10 -8.44 5.15 2.91
C ILE A 10 -7.88 6.57 2.89
N ALA A 11 -8.73 7.60 2.76
CA ALA A 11 -8.29 8.99 2.83
C ALA A 11 -7.76 9.35 4.23
N ILE A 12 -8.39 8.84 5.29
CA ILE A 12 -7.91 9.00 6.68
C ILE A 12 -6.55 8.32 6.84
N LEU A 13 -6.47 7.04 6.46
CA LEU A 13 -5.25 6.23 6.62
C LEU A 13 -4.08 6.78 5.79
N SER A 14 -4.33 7.32 4.60
CA SER A 14 -3.29 7.97 3.80
C SER A 14 -2.62 9.13 4.57
N ARG A 15 -3.40 9.98 5.26
CA ARG A 15 -2.87 11.07 6.10
C ARG A 15 -2.09 10.58 7.31
N VAL A 16 -2.46 9.44 7.87
CA VAL A 16 -1.76 8.81 9.01
C VAL A 16 -0.45 8.16 8.55
N ILE A 17 -0.50 7.35 7.49
CA ILE A 17 0.64 6.59 6.98
C ILE A 17 1.69 7.52 6.36
N ARG A 18 1.26 8.53 5.61
CA ARG A 18 2.12 9.45 4.84
C ARG A 18 3.07 8.64 3.93
N PRO A 19 2.53 7.97 2.89
CA PRO A 19 3.30 7.08 2.02
C PRO A 19 4.43 7.79 1.25
N ASP A 20 4.36 9.11 1.15
CA ASP A 20 5.35 10.04 0.58
C ASP A 20 6.54 10.33 1.51
N ARG A 21 6.57 9.76 2.73
CA ARG A 21 7.63 9.97 3.71
C ARG A 21 8.31 8.66 4.08
N GLY A 22 9.51 8.42 3.55
CA GLY A 22 10.32 7.22 3.82
C GLY A 22 11.01 7.25 5.18
N THR A 23 10.27 7.06 6.28
CA THR A 23 10.77 7.21 7.65
C THR A 23 10.86 5.91 8.47
N TRP A 24 10.51 4.77 7.88
CA TRP A 24 10.69 3.45 8.52
C TRP A 24 12.13 2.95 8.46
N SER A 25 12.52 2.17 9.47
CA SER A 25 13.79 1.43 9.45
C SER A 25 13.80 0.40 8.31
N ARG A 26 15.01 0.00 7.89
CA ARG A 26 15.19 -1.02 6.86
C ARG A 26 14.44 -2.32 7.17
N ALA A 27 14.56 -2.82 8.40
CA ALA A 27 13.91 -4.05 8.84
C ALA A 27 12.37 -3.96 8.79
N ALA A 28 11.80 -2.85 9.27
CA ALA A 28 10.34 -2.64 9.21
C ALA A 28 9.83 -2.53 7.77
N ALA A 29 10.56 -1.81 6.92
CA ALA A 29 10.21 -1.69 5.50
C ALA A 29 10.27 -3.04 4.78
N GLN A 30 11.27 -3.88 5.05
CA GLN A 30 11.36 -5.22 4.48
C GLN A 30 10.19 -6.11 4.92
N ALA A 31 9.87 -6.14 6.23
CA ALA A 31 8.76 -6.93 6.74
C ALA A 31 7.41 -6.54 6.12
N VAL A 32 7.15 -5.24 5.91
CA VAL A 32 5.91 -4.78 5.27
C VAL A 32 5.83 -5.16 3.78
N LEU A 33 6.97 -5.26 3.09
CA LEU A 33 6.99 -5.70 1.68
C LEU A 33 6.66 -7.19 1.51
N GLU A 34 6.72 -7.97 2.58
CA GLU A 34 6.31 -9.39 2.58
C GLU A 34 4.79 -9.56 2.75
N PHE A 35 4.07 -8.49 3.09
CA PHE A 35 2.61 -8.56 3.22
C PHE A 35 1.97 -8.72 1.83
N ASP A 36 1.17 -9.77 1.70
CA ASP A 36 0.39 -10.07 0.50
C ASP A 36 -0.92 -10.78 0.89
N PHE A 37 -1.87 -10.80 -0.03
CA PHE A 37 -3.11 -11.55 0.13
C PHE A 37 -2.82 -13.05 0.09
N ALA A 38 -3.55 -13.82 0.92
CA ALA A 38 -3.48 -15.26 0.83
C ALA A 38 -3.95 -15.74 -0.56
N PRO A 39 -3.44 -16.86 -1.10
CA PRO A 39 -3.85 -17.35 -2.41
C PRO A 39 -5.36 -17.57 -2.56
N ALA A 40 -6.06 -17.87 -1.47
CA ALA A 40 -7.52 -17.99 -1.46
C ALA A 40 -8.23 -16.66 -1.72
N ASP A 41 -7.75 -15.57 -1.11
CA ASP A 41 -8.28 -14.23 -1.30
C ASP A 41 -8.04 -13.73 -2.72
N VAL A 42 -6.85 -13.95 -3.27
CA VAL A 42 -6.55 -13.63 -4.68
C VAL A 42 -7.52 -14.34 -5.63
N ARG A 43 -7.77 -15.65 -5.41
CA ARG A 43 -8.75 -16.40 -6.22
C ARG A 43 -10.16 -15.86 -6.06
N ARG A 44 -10.56 -15.47 -4.85
CA ARG A 44 -11.89 -14.89 -4.59
C ARG A 44 -12.05 -13.53 -5.26
N MET A 45 -11.07 -12.64 -5.13
CA MET A 45 -11.01 -11.35 -5.83
C MET A 45 -11.15 -11.52 -7.34
N ASN A 46 -10.39 -12.44 -7.94
CA ASN A 46 -10.45 -12.70 -9.38
C ASN A 46 -11.82 -13.24 -9.82
N THR A 47 -12.44 -14.09 -9.00
CA THR A 47 -13.79 -14.61 -9.25
C THR A 47 -14.83 -13.48 -9.23
N LEU A 48 -14.75 -12.60 -8.23
CA LEU A 48 -15.63 -11.44 -8.10
C LEU A 48 -15.43 -10.46 -9.25
N ALA A 49 -14.19 -10.14 -9.62
CA ALA A 49 -13.89 -9.29 -10.76
C ALA A 49 -14.46 -9.86 -12.07
N ALA A 50 -14.29 -11.16 -12.31
CA ALA A 50 -14.86 -11.82 -13.48
C ALA A 50 -16.39 -11.76 -13.51
N LYS A 51 -17.06 -11.88 -12.35
CA LYS A 51 -18.52 -11.68 -12.24
C LYS A 51 -18.92 -10.23 -12.47
N ALA A 52 -18.17 -9.27 -11.93
CA ALA A 52 -18.40 -7.83 -12.11
C ALA A 52 -18.41 -7.47 -13.59
N HIS A 53 -17.44 -7.97 -14.36
CA HIS A 53 -17.35 -7.75 -15.81
C HIS A 53 -18.57 -8.28 -16.59
N ARG A 54 -19.28 -9.26 -16.05
CA ARG A 54 -20.51 -9.81 -16.64
C ARG A 54 -21.78 -9.17 -16.07
N GLY A 55 -21.68 -8.18 -15.18
CA GLY A 55 -22.83 -7.59 -14.49
C GLY A 55 -23.57 -8.58 -13.58
N ALA A 56 -22.87 -9.59 -13.07
CA ALA A 56 -23.47 -10.74 -12.38
C ALA A 56 -23.17 -10.77 -10.86
N LEU A 57 -22.74 -9.65 -10.28
CA LEU A 57 -22.52 -9.55 -8.83
C LEU A 57 -23.86 -9.39 -8.09
N SER A 58 -24.03 -10.14 -7.01
CA SER A 58 -25.05 -9.80 -6.02
C SER A 58 -24.63 -8.55 -5.23
N VAL A 59 -25.57 -7.95 -4.50
CA VAL A 59 -25.29 -6.83 -3.59
C VAL A 59 -24.22 -7.20 -2.54
N THR A 60 -24.27 -8.43 -2.02
CA THR A 60 -23.28 -8.92 -1.06
C THR A 60 -21.90 -9.11 -1.69
N GLU A 61 -21.85 -9.58 -2.94
CA GLU A 61 -20.60 -9.76 -3.67
C GLU A 61 -19.96 -8.43 -4.11
N GLU A 62 -20.77 -7.40 -4.41
CA GLU A 62 -20.25 -6.04 -4.65
C GLU A 62 -19.62 -5.48 -3.37
N ALA A 63 -20.29 -5.61 -2.22
CA ALA A 63 -19.75 -5.17 -0.94
C ALA A 63 -18.44 -5.91 -0.58
N GLU A 64 -18.36 -7.21 -0.86
CA GLU A 64 -17.15 -8.01 -0.68
C GLU A 64 -16.01 -7.54 -1.59
N LEU A 65 -16.29 -7.31 -2.88
CA LEU A 65 -15.30 -6.80 -3.83
C LEU A 65 -14.80 -5.40 -3.43
N ASP A 66 -15.68 -4.53 -2.94
CA ASP A 66 -15.29 -3.23 -2.42
C ASP A 66 -14.42 -3.31 -1.17
N ASN A 67 -14.65 -4.30 -0.31
CA ASN A 67 -13.79 -4.55 0.85
C ASN A 67 -12.39 -5.00 0.42
N TYR A 68 -12.27 -5.89 -0.57
CA TYR A 68 -10.98 -6.25 -1.16
C TYR A 68 -10.28 -5.04 -1.79
N ARG A 69 -11.02 -4.18 -2.54
CA ARG A 69 -10.48 -2.94 -3.12
C ARG A 69 -9.96 -2.00 -2.02
N ARG A 70 -10.67 -1.85 -0.90
CA ARG A 70 -10.23 -1.03 0.25
C ARG A 70 -8.97 -1.62 0.90
N ALA A 71 -8.95 -2.93 1.17
CA ALA A 71 -7.79 -3.60 1.74
C ALA A 71 -6.55 -3.49 0.84
N GLY A 72 -6.71 -3.67 -0.48
CA GLY A 72 -5.63 -3.53 -1.45
C GLY A 72 -5.03 -2.13 -1.46
N ARG A 73 -5.86 -1.08 -1.47
CA ARG A 73 -5.38 0.31 -1.38
C ARG A 73 -4.61 0.58 -0.08
N LEU A 74 -5.04 0.02 1.05
CA LEU A 74 -4.30 0.16 2.31
C LEU A 74 -2.93 -0.51 2.22
N LEU A 75 -2.86 -1.73 1.67
CA LEU A 75 -1.61 -2.45 1.46
C LEU A 75 -0.65 -1.66 0.55
N GLU A 76 -1.17 -1.08 -0.53
CA GLU A 76 -0.39 -0.22 -1.45
C GLU A 76 0.21 1.00 -0.75
N LEU A 77 -0.52 1.67 0.14
CA LEU A 77 -0.02 2.81 0.93
C LEU A 77 1.15 2.38 1.82
N LEU A 78 1.01 1.24 2.52
CA LEU A 78 2.06 0.70 3.40
C LEU A 78 3.31 0.32 2.60
N GLN A 79 3.15 -0.43 1.51
CA GLN A 79 4.27 -0.84 0.67
C GLN A 79 4.93 0.34 -0.06
N SER A 80 4.16 1.38 -0.43
CA SER A 80 4.72 2.61 -1.00
C SER A 80 5.68 3.29 -0.03
N LYS A 81 5.27 3.44 1.24
CA LYS A 81 6.12 3.98 2.30
C LYS A 81 7.37 3.13 2.52
N ALA A 82 7.20 1.81 2.53
CA ALA A 82 8.30 0.85 2.70
C ALA A 82 9.37 1.00 1.61
N ARG A 83 8.95 1.02 0.33
CA ARG A 83 9.86 1.22 -0.81
C ARG A 83 10.60 2.55 -0.71
N LEU A 84 9.90 3.62 -0.34
CA LEU A 84 10.53 4.93 -0.17
C LEU A 84 11.54 4.95 0.98
N SER A 85 11.22 4.32 2.11
CA SER A 85 12.14 4.15 3.24
C SER A 85 13.43 3.44 2.86
N LEU A 86 13.34 2.37 2.06
CA LEU A 86 14.52 1.67 1.59
C LEU A 86 15.36 2.55 0.65
N LYS A 87 14.72 3.30 -0.24
CA LYS A 87 15.40 4.25 -1.13
C LYS A 87 16.15 5.34 -0.35
N THR A 88 15.52 5.95 0.66
CA THR A 88 16.16 6.97 1.50
C THR A 88 17.36 6.41 2.25
N SER A 89 17.23 5.22 2.85
CA SER A 89 18.33 4.59 3.58
C SER A 89 19.56 4.31 2.71
N LEU A 90 19.35 3.95 1.43
CA LEU A 90 20.44 3.75 0.47
C LEU A 90 21.16 5.06 0.15
N SER A 91 20.42 6.16 -0.07
CA SER A 91 21.03 7.46 -0.33
C SER A 91 21.84 8.00 0.85
N GLU A 92 21.43 7.72 2.09
CA GLU A 92 22.20 8.10 3.29
C GLU A 92 23.53 7.33 3.38
N SER A 93 23.54 6.04 3.02
CA SER A 93 24.77 5.23 3.02
C SER A 93 25.78 5.63 1.93
N GLU A 94 25.32 6.16 0.80
CA GLU A 94 26.20 6.62 -0.29
C GLU A 94 26.87 7.97 0.02
N VAL A 95 26.20 8.85 0.77
CA VAL A 95 26.77 10.15 1.22
C VAL A 95 27.84 9.96 2.30
N GLN A 96 27.86 8.80 2.97
CA GLN A 96 28.78 8.47 4.06
C GLN A 96 29.89 7.49 3.62
N GLY A 97 30.24 7.47 2.33
CA GLY A 97 31.45 6.77 1.82
C GLY A 97 32.74 7.43 2.33
N PRO A 98 33.87 6.69 2.42
CA PRO A 98 35.06 7.15 3.14
C PRO A 98 35.56 8.46 2.56
N GLY A 99 35.52 9.51 3.38
CA GLY A 99 36.22 10.76 3.11
C GLY A 99 37.66 10.38 2.79
N LEU A 100 38.05 10.66 1.55
CA LEU A 100 39.39 10.42 1.04
C LEU A 100 40.40 10.94 2.08
N LEU A 101 41.13 9.99 2.65
CA LEU A 101 42.36 10.22 3.37
C LEU A 101 43.30 10.86 2.34
N PHE A 102 43.41 12.18 2.34
CA PHE A 102 44.50 12.86 1.68
C PHE A 102 45.64 12.90 2.70
N ASP A 103 46.60 11.99 2.52
CA ASP A 103 47.95 12.10 3.09
C ASP A 103 48.70 13.30 2.49
#